data_AF-A0A0S7XYU4-F1
#
_entry.id   AF-A0A0S7XYU4-F1
#
_cell.length_a   1.000
_cell.length_b   1.000
_cell.length_c   1.000
_cell.angle_alpha   90.00
_cell.angle_beta   90.00
_cell.angle_gamma   90.00
#
_symmetry.space_group_name_H-M   'P 1'
#
loop_
_entity.id
_entity.type
_entity.pdbx_description
1 polymer ?
#
loop_
_entity_poly.entity_id
_entity_poly.type
_entity_poly.pdbx_seq_one_letter_code
_entity_poly.pdbx_strand_id
1 'polypeptide(L)'
;MSKKIGLAIFLSFLFLIVNLSAFAALSKSSGYYAEGNVGIRDHQETALIGNVGYKLNNNFGIEGGVAFLAKIYFDIAAKAILPLDRGFEAFGKAGITQHVYFYGGLGLGYVFTPNISVTAQGILIAHDSGKYAATLGLTYIF
;
A
#
# COMPACT_ATOMS: atom_id res chain seq x y z
N MET A 1 18.75 -17.73 0.59
CA MET A 1 19.05 -16.49 1.34
C MET A 1 17.91 -15.46 1.31
N SER A 2 17.13 -15.34 0.23
CA SER A 2 16.04 -14.33 0.07
C SER A 2 14.91 -14.39 1.12
N LYS A 3 14.48 -15.60 1.53
CA LYS A 3 13.34 -15.78 2.44
C LYS A 3 13.52 -15.16 3.83
N LYS A 4 14.76 -15.05 4.33
CA LYS A 4 15.07 -14.47 5.66
C LYS A 4 15.01 -12.95 5.66
N ILE A 5 15.30 -12.32 4.51
CA ILE A 5 15.30 -10.85 4.36
C ILE A 5 13.86 -10.33 4.31
N GLY A 6 12.96 -11.01 3.59
CA GLY A 6 11.54 -10.64 3.54
C GLY A 6 10.86 -10.71 4.91
N LEU A 7 11.18 -11.72 5.72
CA LEU A 7 10.64 -11.85 7.08
C LEU A 7 11.18 -10.75 8.02
N ALA A 8 12.46 -10.39 7.91
CA ALA A 8 13.05 -9.31 8.71
C ALA A 8 12.45 -7.93 8.38
N ILE A 9 12.20 -7.66 7.09
CA ILE A 9 11.52 -6.44 6.64
C ILE A 9 10.08 -6.40 7.17
N PHE A 10 9.35 -7.52 7.05
CA PHE A 10 7.98 -7.64 7.57
C PHE A 10 7.90 -7.40 9.08
N LEU A 11 8.79 -8.01 9.87
CA LEU A 11 8.82 -7.84 11.33
C LEU A 11 9.22 -6.42 11.75
N SER A 12 10.15 -5.79 11.03
CA SER A 12 10.56 -4.41 11.27
C SER A 12 9.43 -3.43 10.95
N PHE A 13 8.68 -3.70 9.89
CA PHE A 13 7.50 -2.92 9.50
C PHE A 13 6.35 -3.10 10.51
N LEU A 14 6.11 -4.32 10.98
CA LEU A 14 5.13 -4.60 12.04
C LEU A 14 5.50 -3.91 13.37
N PHE A 15 6.80 -3.84 13.70
CA PHE A 15 7.28 -3.14 14.89
C PHE A 15 7.12 -1.62 14.76
N LEU A 16 7.37 -1.06 13.56
CA LEU A 16 7.14 0.35 13.26
C LEU A 16 5.65 0.71 13.37
N ILE A 17 4.77 -0.17 12.88
CA ILE A 17 3.32 -0.09 13.01
C ILE A 17 2.89 0.01 14.48
N VAL A 18 3.36 -0.91 15.33
CA VAL A 18 2.96 -0.95 16.73
C VAL A 18 3.35 0.35 17.46
N ASN A 19 4.50 0.94 17.12
CA ASN A 19 5.00 2.16 17.75
C ASN A 19 4.38 3.46 17.19
N LEU A 20 3.86 3.47 15.94
CA LEU A 20 3.24 4.64 15.31
C LEU A 20 1.80 4.93 15.79
N SER A 21 1.20 4.02 16.56
CA SER A 21 -0.12 4.22 17.17
C SER A 21 -0.15 5.32 18.26
N ALA A 22 1.00 5.88 18.63
CA ALA A 22 1.13 6.87 19.69
C ALA A 22 0.76 8.32 19.30
N PHE A 23 0.57 8.63 18.01
CA PHE A 23 0.23 10.00 17.58
C PHE A 23 -0.66 10.01 16.33
N ALA A 24 -1.95 10.35 16.48
CA ALA A 24 -2.73 10.96 15.39
C ALA A 24 -4.05 11.61 15.84
N ALA A 25 -4.11 12.92 15.66
CA ALA A 25 -5.31 13.69 15.29
C ALA A 25 -4.87 14.55 14.08
N LEU A 26 -5.55 14.62 12.94
CA LEU A 26 -6.91 15.13 12.68
C LEU A 26 -7.46 14.63 11.32
N SER A 27 -8.78 14.78 11.14
CA SER A 27 -9.61 14.69 9.91
C SER A 27 -10.00 13.30 9.39
N LYS A 28 -11.31 12.97 9.51
CA LYS A 28 -11.99 11.69 9.19
C LYS A 28 -11.14 10.45 9.51
N SER A 29 -11.11 10.08 10.79
CA SER A 29 -10.28 8.95 11.24
C SER A 29 -10.60 7.65 10.50
N SER A 30 -11.84 7.42 10.10
CA SER A 30 -12.22 6.19 9.41
C SER A 30 -13.12 6.44 8.21
N GLY A 31 -13.09 5.52 7.25
CA GLY A 31 -13.88 5.63 6.04
C GLY A 31 -13.45 4.66 4.94
N TYR A 32 -14.36 4.44 4.00
CA TYR A 32 -14.04 3.68 2.79
C TYR A 32 -13.23 4.55 1.83
N TYR A 33 -12.41 3.90 1.02
CA TYR A 33 -11.73 4.54 -0.09
C TYR A 33 -11.57 3.57 -1.26
N ALA A 34 -11.40 4.14 -2.43
CA ALA A 34 -11.01 3.42 -3.64
C ALA A 34 -9.72 4.04 -4.18
N GLU A 35 -8.77 3.21 -4.59
CA GLU A 35 -7.48 3.62 -5.13
C GLU A 35 -7.27 2.93 -6.49
N GLY A 36 -6.94 3.70 -7.51
CA GLY A 36 -6.54 3.20 -8.81
C GLY A 36 -5.07 3.52 -9.06
N ASN A 37 -4.26 2.51 -9.35
CA ASN A 37 -2.84 2.64 -9.64
C ASN A 37 -2.54 2.20 -11.07
N VAL A 38 -1.63 2.92 -11.72
CA VAL A 38 -0.99 2.53 -12.98
C VAL A 38 0.52 2.57 -12.81
N GLY A 39 1.24 1.63 -13.41
CA GLY A 39 2.68 1.61 -13.29
C GLY A 39 3.37 0.59 -14.16
N ILE A 40 4.60 0.29 -13.79
CA ILE A 40 5.47 -0.64 -14.51
C ILE A 40 5.89 -1.74 -13.53
N ARG A 41 5.81 -2.97 -14.00
CA ARG A 41 6.31 -4.17 -13.33
C ARG A 41 7.47 -4.77 -14.11
N ASP A 42 8.49 -5.21 -13.40
CA ASP A 42 9.60 -6.02 -13.94
C ASP A 42 10.22 -5.42 -15.22
N HIS A 43 10.31 -4.08 -15.27
CA HIS A 43 10.80 -3.25 -16.39
C HIS A 43 10.06 -3.33 -17.74
N GLN A 44 9.01 -4.15 -17.89
CA GLN A 44 8.44 -4.42 -19.23
C GLN A 44 6.92 -4.47 -19.29
N GLU A 45 6.23 -4.67 -18.16
CA GLU A 45 4.78 -4.85 -18.15
C GLU A 45 4.07 -3.68 -17.50
N THR A 46 3.04 -3.16 -18.15
CA THR A 46 2.13 -2.18 -17.53
C THR A 46 1.31 -2.88 -16.43
N ALA A 47 1.35 -2.32 -15.23
CA ALA A 47 0.56 -2.75 -14.09
C ALA A 47 -0.64 -1.82 -13.92
N LEU A 48 -1.86 -2.36 -13.96
CA LEU A 48 -3.07 -1.65 -13.53
C LEU A 48 -3.59 -2.32 -12.27
N ILE A 49 -3.76 -1.57 -11.19
CA ILE A 49 -4.18 -2.12 -9.90
C ILE A 49 -5.34 -1.28 -9.38
N GLY A 50 -6.48 -1.91 -9.11
CA GLY A 50 -7.59 -1.29 -8.41
C GLY A 50 -7.67 -1.83 -7.00
N ASN A 51 -7.75 -0.96 -6.00
CA ASN A 51 -7.89 -1.31 -4.60
C ASN A 51 -9.14 -0.64 -4.03
N VAL A 52 -9.86 -1.37 -3.19
CA VAL A 52 -10.89 -0.83 -2.31
C VAL A 52 -10.48 -1.10 -0.88
N GLY A 53 -10.62 -0.12 -0.01
CA GLY A 53 -10.15 -0.24 1.35
C GLY A 53 -11.02 0.46 2.36
N TYR A 54 -10.71 0.20 3.62
CA TYR A 54 -11.30 0.88 4.76
C TYR A 54 -10.18 1.36 5.69
N LYS A 55 -10.14 2.68 5.92
CA LYS A 55 -9.30 3.27 6.96
C LYS A 55 -9.96 3.01 8.31
N LEU A 56 -9.25 2.35 9.22
CA LEU A 56 -9.68 2.11 10.60
C LEU A 56 -9.44 3.34 11.46
N ASN A 57 -8.31 4.01 11.25
CA ASN A 57 -7.92 5.27 11.86
C ASN A 57 -6.97 6.02 10.88
N ASN A 58 -6.42 7.15 11.30
CA ASN A 58 -5.47 7.95 10.51
C ASN A 58 -4.17 7.20 10.16
N ASN A 59 -3.87 6.08 10.84
CA ASN A 59 -2.59 5.40 10.78
C ASN A 59 -2.73 3.98 10.20
N PHE A 60 -3.95 3.45 10.11
CA PHE A 60 -4.19 2.07 9.73
C PHE A 60 -5.39 1.92 8.80
N GLY A 61 -5.22 1.07 7.79
CA GLY A 61 -6.29 0.63 6.91
C GLY A 61 -6.09 -0.79 6.43
N ILE A 62 -7.15 -1.34 5.86
CA ILE A 62 -7.14 -2.64 5.18
C ILE A 62 -7.59 -2.42 3.74
N GLU A 63 -6.90 -3.02 2.79
CA GLU A 63 -7.17 -2.95 1.35
C GLU A 63 -7.47 -4.35 0.82
N GLY A 64 -8.51 -4.46 0.02
CA GLY A 64 -8.69 -5.54 -0.94
C GLY A 64 -8.34 -5.03 -2.34
N GLY A 65 -7.48 -5.74 -3.05
CA GLY A 65 -6.97 -5.36 -4.36
C GLY A 65 -7.34 -6.33 -5.46
N VAL A 66 -7.43 -5.78 -6.68
CA VAL A 66 -7.42 -6.50 -7.93
C VAL A 66 -6.33 -5.91 -8.81
N ALA A 67 -5.27 -6.68 -9.06
CA ALA A 67 -4.24 -6.33 -10.02
C ALA A 67 -4.56 -6.96 -11.38
N PHE A 68 -4.65 -6.10 -12.40
CA PHE A 68 -4.76 -6.46 -13.81
C PHE A 68 -3.36 -6.39 -14.43
N LEU A 69 -2.68 -7.53 -14.42
CA LEU A 69 -1.31 -7.72 -14.92
C LEU A 69 -1.32 -8.87 -15.92
N ALA A 70 -1.91 -8.66 -17.11
CA ALA A 70 -2.26 -9.69 -18.11
C ALA A 70 -3.16 -10.85 -17.61
N LYS A 71 -3.30 -11.02 -16.29
CA LYS A 71 -4.17 -11.91 -15.53
C LYS A 71 -4.71 -11.12 -14.34
N ILE A 72 -5.87 -11.54 -13.85
CA ILE A 72 -6.53 -10.95 -12.68
C ILE A 72 -5.95 -11.60 -11.42
N TYR A 73 -5.39 -10.80 -10.52
CA TYR A 73 -4.91 -11.24 -9.22
C TYR A 73 -5.69 -10.54 -8.12
N PHE A 74 -6.22 -11.30 -7.17
CA PHE A 74 -6.82 -10.75 -5.96
C PHE A 74 -5.81 -10.69 -4.84
N ASP A 75 -5.87 -9.62 -4.05
CA ASP A 75 -5.01 -9.43 -2.89
C ASP A 75 -5.75 -8.80 -1.71
N ILE A 76 -5.21 -9.04 -0.52
CA ILE A 76 -5.61 -8.37 0.72
C ILE A 76 -4.34 -7.86 1.39
N ALA A 77 -4.35 -6.61 1.83
CA ALA A 77 -3.23 -5.99 2.53
C ALA A 77 -3.68 -5.18 3.74
N ALA A 78 -2.80 -5.13 4.74
CA ALA A 78 -2.82 -4.10 5.76
C ALA A 78 -1.94 -2.94 5.30
N LYS A 79 -2.42 -1.71 5.51
CA LYS A 79 -1.71 -0.46 5.20
C LYS A 79 -1.51 0.33 6.48
N ALA A 80 -0.29 0.78 6.69
CA ALA A 80 0.06 1.70 7.75
C ALA A 80 0.46 3.05 7.16
N ILE A 81 -0.07 4.12 7.74
CA ILE A 81 0.02 5.48 7.25
C ILE A 81 0.70 6.32 8.34
N LEU A 82 1.70 7.09 7.92
CA LEU A 82 2.37 8.10 8.70
C LEU A 82 1.99 9.47 8.09
N PRO A 83 1.07 10.21 8.71
CA PRO A 83 0.76 11.56 8.26
C PRO A 83 2.00 12.44 8.40
N LEU A 84 2.31 13.20 7.36
CA LEU A 84 3.39 14.19 7.32
C LEU A 84 2.76 15.59 7.20
N ASP A 85 3.59 16.62 7.33
CA ASP A 85 3.13 17.99 7.25
C ASP A 85 2.58 18.35 5.85
N ARG A 86 1.65 19.31 5.82
CA ARG A 86 1.11 19.92 4.59
C ARG A 86 0.38 18.95 3.66
N GLY A 87 -0.24 17.90 4.21
CA GLY A 87 -1.05 16.95 3.44
C GLY A 87 -0.23 15.85 2.75
N PHE A 88 1.08 15.77 3.03
CA PHE A 88 1.86 14.61 2.64
C PHE A 88 1.59 13.43 3.59
N GLU A 89 1.68 12.22 3.08
CA GLU A 89 1.59 10.99 3.87
C GLU A 89 2.69 10.04 3.39
N ALA A 90 3.37 9.36 4.31
CA ALA A 90 4.15 8.17 3.98
C ALA A 90 3.31 6.95 4.35
N PHE A 91 3.43 5.87 3.60
CA PHE A 91 2.76 4.63 3.95
C PHE A 91 3.59 3.42 3.61
N GLY A 92 3.29 2.32 4.29
CA GLY A 92 3.70 1.01 3.83
C GLY A 92 2.53 0.04 3.88
N LYS A 93 2.66 -1.03 3.11
CA LYS A 93 1.65 -2.08 3.05
C LYS A 93 2.31 -3.44 3.05
N ALA A 94 1.61 -4.41 3.63
CA ALA A 94 1.97 -5.81 3.57
C ALA A 94 0.72 -6.63 3.33
N GLY A 95 0.80 -7.56 2.39
CA GLY A 95 -0.36 -8.31 1.97
C GLY A 95 -0.05 -9.69 1.43
N ILE A 96 -1.13 -10.40 1.15
CA ILE A 96 -1.15 -11.71 0.53
C ILE A 96 -1.97 -11.66 -0.75
N THR A 97 -1.46 -12.30 -1.80
CA THR A 97 -2.19 -12.52 -3.07
C THR A 97 -2.76 -13.93 -3.11
N GLN A 98 -3.82 -14.15 -3.91
CA GLN A 98 -4.50 -15.45 -4.12
C GLN A 98 -3.55 -16.65 -4.40
N HIS A 99 -2.37 -16.42 -4.98
CA HIS A 99 -1.34 -17.44 -5.19
C HIS A 99 -0.33 -17.59 -4.02
N VAL A 100 -0.72 -17.16 -2.80
CA VAL A 100 0.05 -17.24 -1.55
C VAL A 100 1.43 -16.58 -1.66
N TYR A 101 1.48 -15.46 -2.36
CA TYR A 101 2.65 -14.60 -2.39
C TYR A 101 2.50 -13.50 -1.35
N PHE A 102 3.44 -13.45 -0.40
CA PHE A 102 3.62 -12.28 0.44
C PHE A 102 4.23 -11.16 -0.39
N TYR A 103 3.69 -9.96 -0.25
CA TYR A 103 4.28 -8.76 -0.81
C TYR A 103 4.36 -7.67 0.26
N GLY A 104 5.35 -6.79 0.08
CA GLY A 104 5.50 -5.57 0.86
C GLY A 104 5.58 -4.39 -0.08
N GLY A 105 5.07 -3.24 0.32
CA GLY A 105 5.17 -2.01 -0.44
C GLY A 105 5.42 -0.81 0.45
N LEU A 106 6.04 0.21 -0.12
CA LEU A 106 6.25 1.52 0.49
C LEU A 106 5.80 2.58 -0.50
N GLY A 107 5.24 3.67 0.00
CA GLY A 107 4.79 4.75 -0.85
C GLY A 107 4.70 6.09 -0.13
N LEU A 108 4.49 7.11 -0.96
CA LEU A 108 4.22 8.48 -0.56
C LEU A 108 2.89 8.90 -1.17
N GLY A 109 2.12 9.66 -0.42
CA GLY A 109 0.86 10.25 -0.84
C GLY A 109 0.87 11.76 -0.66
N TYR A 110 0.07 12.44 -1.45
CA TYR A 110 -0.26 13.85 -1.26
C TYR A 110 -1.76 14.06 -1.37
N VAL A 111 -2.37 14.57 -0.32
CA VAL A 111 -3.79 14.87 -0.21
C VAL A 111 -4.04 16.23 -0.87
N PHE A 112 -4.57 16.21 -2.09
CA PHE A 112 -4.86 17.41 -2.88
C PHE A 112 -6.17 18.09 -2.45
N THR A 113 -7.19 17.28 -2.12
CA THR A 113 -8.46 17.74 -1.54
C THR A 113 -8.83 16.82 -0.37
N PRO A 114 -9.84 17.16 0.47
CA PRO A 114 -10.27 16.29 1.56
C PRO A 114 -10.70 14.88 1.13
N ASN A 115 -11.01 14.69 -0.16
CA ASN A 115 -11.49 13.43 -0.71
C ASN A 115 -10.55 12.83 -1.75
N ILE A 116 -9.57 13.56 -2.27
CA ILE A 116 -8.70 13.11 -3.36
C ILE A 116 -7.24 13.21 -2.92
N SER A 117 -6.52 12.09 -3.03
CA SER A 117 -5.07 12.06 -2.92
C SER A 117 -4.41 11.41 -4.13
N VAL A 118 -3.18 11.80 -4.41
CA VAL A 118 -2.31 11.14 -5.38
C VAL A 118 -1.26 10.35 -4.63
N THR A 119 -0.89 9.18 -5.13
CA THR A 119 0.08 8.29 -4.50
C THR A 119 1.17 7.87 -5.48
N ALA A 120 2.36 7.62 -4.94
CA ALA A 120 3.46 6.97 -5.63
C ALA A 120 3.95 5.83 -4.74
N GLN A 121 4.05 4.62 -5.27
CA GLN A 121 4.41 3.44 -4.49
C GLN A 121 5.35 2.50 -5.23
N GLY A 122 6.24 1.87 -4.46
CA GLY A 122 7.00 0.70 -4.87
C GLY A 122 6.48 -0.54 -4.14
N ILE A 123 6.28 -1.63 -4.86
CA ILE A 123 5.86 -2.94 -4.34
C ILE A 123 6.97 -3.95 -4.64
N LEU A 124 7.34 -4.73 -3.63
CA LEU A 124 8.27 -5.85 -3.70
C LEU A 124 7.51 -7.15 -3.43
N ILE A 125 7.66 -8.13 -4.32
CA ILE A 125 7.02 -9.44 -4.19
C ILE A 125 8.02 -10.41 -3.56
N ALA A 126 7.79 -10.83 -2.31
CA ALA A 126 8.81 -11.53 -1.51
C ALA A 126 9.10 -12.97 -2.00
N HIS A 127 8.14 -13.61 -2.66
CA HIS A 127 8.29 -14.99 -3.13
C HIS A 127 9.16 -15.11 -4.39
N ASP A 128 9.21 -14.06 -5.21
CA ASP A 128 9.86 -14.09 -6.51
C ASP A 128 10.98 -13.03 -6.49
N SER A 129 12.19 -13.46 -6.12
CA SER A 129 13.32 -12.56 -5.91
C SER A 129 13.61 -11.77 -7.20
N GLY A 130 13.44 -10.45 -7.12
CA GLY A 130 13.67 -9.54 -8.24
C GLY A 130 12.39 -9.01 -8.88
N LYS A 131 11.20 -9.46 -8.47
CA LYS A 131 9.96 -8.88 -8.97
C LYS A 131 9.53 -7.66 -8.17
N TYR A 132 9.30 -6.56 -8.88
CA TYR A 132 8.88 -5.31 -8.28
C TYR A 132 7.94 -4.55 -9.22
N ALA A 133 7.11 -3.69 -8.63
CA ALA A 133 6.27 -2.76 -9.36
C ALA A 133 6.46 -1.37 -8.81
N ALA A 134 6.55 -0.38 -9.70
CA ALA A 134 6.47 1.03 -9.35
C ALA A 134 5.20 1.59 -9.95
N THR A 135 4.30 2.14 -9.13
CA THR A 135 3.01 2.66 -9.58
C THR A 135 2.74 4.06 -9.07
N LEU A 136 1.98 4.81 -9.86
CA LEU A 136 1.35 6.07 -9.48
C LEU A 136 -0.15 5.83 -9.38
N GLY A 137 -0.79 6.42 -8.39
CA GLY A 137 -2.18 6.19 -8.11
C GLY A 137 -2.97 7.45 -7.76
N LEU A 138 -4.28 7.29 -7.84
CA LEU A 138 -5.27 8.25 -7.39
C LEU A 138 -6.19 7.54 -6.40
N THR A 139 -6.39 8.15 -5.23
CA THR A 139 -7.28 7.65 -4.19
C THR A 139 -8.44 8.60 -3.98
N TYR A 140 -9.65 8.05 -3.90
CA TYR A 140 -10.86 8.75 -3.53
C TYR A 140 -11.38 8.23 -2.19
N ILE A 141 -11.64 9.13 -1.24
CA ILE A 141 -12.18 8.84 0.09
C ILE A 141 -13.67 9.24 0.12
N PHE A 142 -14.52 8.32 0.58
CA PHE A 142 -15.97 8.52 0.70
C PHE A 142 -16.35 9.28 2.00
#